data_AF-A0A520AD10-F1
#
_entry.id   AF-A0A520AD10-F1
#
_cell.length_a   1.000
_cell.length_b   1.000
_cell.length_c   1.000
_cell.angle_alpha   90.00
_cell.angle_beta   90.00
_cell.angle_gamma   90.00
#
_symmetry.space_group_name_H-M   'P 1'
#
loop_
_entity.id
_entity.type
_entity.pdbx_description
1 polymer ?
#
loop_
_entity_poly.entity_id
_entity_poly.type
_entity_poly.pdbx_seq_one_letter_code
_entity_poly.pdbx_strand_id
1 'polypeptide(L)'
;FVSRVADGRKKTTAYVDGIGGGRVWTGADAVKIGLADRVGDFNSAIRSAARKAGLEEYRIVEFPEKIDPFKAFLSDAKDNISVYYTKKELGESYPLYKKLKEVTTMSGIQARMLYEPTIK
;
A
#
# COMPACT_ATOMS: atom_id res chain seq x y z
N PHE A 1 6.74 19.60 15.19
CA PHE A 1 5.32 19.18 15.30
C PHE A 1 4.42 20.35 15.67
N VAL A 2 4.64 21.02 16.82
CA VAL A 2 3.83 22.15 17.32
C VAL A 2 3.62 23.25 16.28
N SER A 3 4.69 23.72 15.60
CA SER A 3 4.56 24.75 14.54
C SER A 3 3.64 24.30 13.40
N ARG A 4 3.78 23.07 12.88
CA ARG A 4 2.92 22.54 11.81
C ARG A 4 1.44 22.50 12.21
N VAL A 5 1.14 22.17 13.46
CA VAL A 5 -0.24 22.16 13.99
C VAL A 5 -0.76 23.59 14.15
N ALA A 6 0.06 24.49 14.68
CA ALA A 6 -0.25 25.91 14.82
C ALA A 6 -0.61 26.54 13.47
N ASP A 7 0.21 26.31 12.44
CA ASP A 7 -0.03 26.81 11.07
C ASP A 7 -1.31 26.21 10.48
N GLY A 8 -1.49 24.89 10.58
CA GLY A 8 -2.66 24.20 10.05
C GLY A 8 -3.98 24.58 10.71
N ARG A 9 -3.96 24.94 12.00
CA ARG A 9 -5.14 25.37 12.76
C ARG A 9 -5.27 26.88 12.89
N LYS A 10 -4.34 27.66 12.31
CA LYS A 10 -4.28 29.12 12.45
C LYS A 10 -4.31 29.55 13.92
N LYS A 11 -3.52 28.88 14.75
CA LYS A 11 -3.34 29.16 16.19
C LYS A 11 -1.91 29.56 16.47
N THR A 12 -1.68 30.24 17.59
CA THR A 12 -0.31 30.52 18.06
C THR A 12 0.38 29.25 18.53
N THR A 13 1.69 29.16 18.36
CA THR A 13 2.50 28.06 18.92
C THR A 13 2.33 27.91 20.43
N ALA A 14 2.26 29.02 21.17
CA ALA A 14 2.03 29.03 22.61
C ALA A 14 0.71 28.35 23.02
N TYR A 15 -0.37 28.62 22.29
CA TYR A 15 -1.66 27.95 22.52
C TYR A 15 -1.57 26.44 22.30
N VAL A 16 -0.97 26.02 21.17
CA VAL A 16 -0.84 24.59 20.83
C VAL A 16 0.07 23.87 21.82
N ASP A 17 1.12 24.53 22.30
CA ASP A 17 2.01 23.99 23.33
C ASP A 17 1.27 23.81 24.67
N GLY A 18 0.45 24.79 25.07
CA GLY A 18 -0.33 24.74 26.31
C GLY A 18 -1.42 23.67 26.36
N ILE A 19 -2.01 23.30 25.21
CA ILE A 19 -2.94 22.16 25.10
C ILE A 19 -2.24 20.85 24.66
N GLY A 20 -0.93 20.94 24.39
CA GLY A 20 -0.07 19.87 23.94
C GLY A 20 0.63 19.13 25.09
N GLY A 21 1.78 18.52 24.80
CA GLY A 21 2.59 17.83 25.84
C GLY A 21 2.21 16.37 26.11
N GLY A 22 1.64 15.66 25.13
CA GLY A 22 1.30 14.23 25.26
C GLY A 22 -0.08 13.93 25.84
N ARG A 23 -0.88 14.97 26.13
CA ARG A 23 -2.29 14.80 26.54
C ARG A 23 -3.14 14.27 25.38
N VAL A 24 -3.98 13.28 25.68
CA VAL A 24 -4.97 12.72 24.74
C VAL A 24 -6.31 13.44 24.92
N TRP A 25 -6.95 13.80 23.81
CA TRP A 25 -8.24 14.49 23.79
C TRP A 25 -9.31 13.59 23.17
N THR A 26 -10.53 13.66 23.70
CA THR A 26 -11.69 13.05 23.04
C THR A 26 -12.01 13.81 21.75
N GLY A 27 -12.66 13.17 20.79
CA GLY A 27 -13.05 13.84 19.54
C GLY A 27 -13.93 15.06 19.78
N ALA A 28 -14.81 15.02 20.79
CA ALA A 28 -15.66 16.15 21.17
C ALA A 28 -14.84 17.32 21.75
N ASP A 29 -13.88 17.04 22.64
CA ASP A 29 -13.06 18.10 23.24
C ASP A 29 -12.07 18.68 22.23
N ALA A 30 -11.52 17.84 21.33
CA ALA A 30 -10.67 18.30 20.23
C ALA A 30 -11.38 19.34 19.35
N VAL A 31 -12.68 19.20 19.12
CA VAL A 31 -13.48 20.20 18.40
C VAL A 31 -13.64 21.48 19.22
N LYS A 32 -13.92 21.39 20.52
CA LYS A 32 -14.06 22.58 21.40
C LYS A 32 -12.78 23.41 21.46
N ILE A 33 -11.62 22.76 21.53
CA ILE A 33 -10.30 23.43 21.57
C ILE A 33 -9.74 23.73 20.17
N GLY A 34 -10.48 23.43 19.10
CA GLY A 34 -10.11 23.76 17.73
C GLY A 34 -8.95 22.94 17.13
N LEU A 35 -8.67 21.76 17.69
CA LEU A 35 -7.77 20.77 17.10
C LEU A 35 -8.46 19.92 16.02
N ALA A 36 -9.79 19.88 15.99
CA ALA A 36 -10.60 19.24 14.97
C ALA A 36 -11.76 20.15 14.53
N ASP A 37 -12.28 19.97 13.31
CA ASP A 37 -13.32 20.84 12.76
C ASP A 37 -14.74 20.38 13.15
N ARG A 38 -14.97 19.06 13.16
CA ARG A 38 -16.24 18.46 13.55
C ARG A 38 -16.06 17.00 13.96
N VAL A 39 -17.04 16.49 14.70
CA VAL A 39 -17.21 15.04 14.92
C VAL A 39 -18.05 14.46 13.78
N GLY A 40 -17.69 13.26 13.34
CA GLY A 40 -18.41 12.54 12.28
C GLY A 40 -17.81 11.15 12.03
N ASP A 41 -18.48 10.40 11.15
CA ASP A 41 -18.02 9.11 10.65
C ASP A 41 -17.18 9.27 9.36
N PHE A 42 -16.67 8.15 8.87
CA PHE A 42 -15.90 8.09 7.62
C PHE A 42 -16.68 8.64 6.42
N ASN A 43 -17.96 8.27 6.30
CA ASN A 43 -18.82 8.76 5.22
C ASN A 43 -19.01 10.29 5.27
N SER A 44 -19.06 10.87 6.46
CA SER A 44 -19.14 12.33 6.64
C SER A 44 -17.85 13.03 6.22
N ALA A 45 -16.69 12.39 6.41
CA ALA A 45 -15.41 12.90 5.91
C ALA A 45 -15.41 12.92 4.37
N ILE A 46 -15.84 11.84 3.72
CA ILE A 46 -15.93 11.74 2.25
C ILE A 46 -16.88 12.81 1.69
N ARG A 47 -18.09 12.92 2.23
CA ARG A 47 -19.05 13.96 1.80
C ARG A 47 -18.49 15.37 1.98
N SER A 48 -17.74 15.61 3.05
CA SER A 48 -17.12 16.92 3.27
C SER A 48 -15.98 17.20 2.30
N ALA A 49 -15.22 16.19 1.91
CA ALA A 49 -14.21 16.29 0.86
C ALA A 49 -14.87 16.57 -0.52
N ALA A 50 -15.90 15.80 -0.89
CA ALA A 50 -16.65 16.01 -2.14
C ALA A 50 -17.23 17.42 -2.24
N ARG A 51 -17.86 17.91 -1.17
CA ARG A 51 -18.36 19.30 -1.10
C ARG A 51 -17.26 20.34 -1.24
N LYS A 52 -16.11 20.15 -0.58
CA LYS A 52 -14.96 21.05 -0.71
C LYS A 52 -14.38 21.06 -2.13
N ALA A 53 -14.50 19.95 -2.85
CA ALA A 53 -14.07 19.82 -4.24
C ALA A 53 -15.15 20.23 -5.27
N GLY A 54 -16.38 20.53 -4.84
CA GLY A 54 -17.49 20.87 -5.74
C GLY A 54 -17.99 19.67 -6.57
N LEU A 55 -17.84 18.44 -6.07
CA LEU A 55 -18.25 17.23 -6.77
C LEU A 55 -19.62 16.77 -6.29
N GLU A 56 -20.57 16.65 -7.22
CA GLU A 56 -21.90 16.07 -6.97
C GLU A 56 -21.88 14.54 -7.14
N GLU A 57 -21.20 14.06 -8.18
CA GLU A 57 -20.97 12.64 -8.44
C GLU A 57 -19.49 12.29 -8.21
N TYR A 58 -19.24 11.26 -7.40
CA TYR A 58 -17.91 10.76 -7.15
C TYR A 58 -17.93 9.25 -6.88
N ARG A 59 -16.82 8.58 -7.18
CA ARG A 59 -16.59 7.18 -6.85
C ARG A 59 -15.49 7.06 -5.81
N ILE A 60 -15.72 6.22 -4.81
CA ILE A 60 -14.71 5.87 -3.80
C ILE A 60 -13.90 4.71 -4.36
N VAL A 61 -12.57 4.87 -4.42
CA VAL A 61 -11.63 3.83 -4.85
C VAL A 61 -10.65 3.60 -3.70
N GLU A 62 -10.50 2.34 -3.29
CA GLU A 62 -9.52 1.94 -2.28
C GLU A 62 -8.20 1.56 -2.96
N PHE A 63 -7.09 2.03 -2.40
CA PHE A 63 -5.74 1.70 -2.87
C PHE A 63 -4.98 0.86 -1.84
N PRO A 64 -4.07 -0.04 -2.27
CA PRO A 64 -3.78 -0.39 -3.67
C PRO A 64 -4.96 -1.14 -4.32
N GLU A 65 -5.08 -1.05 -5.64
CA GLU A 65 -6.11 -1.82 -6.36
C GLU A 65 -5.96 -3.29 -6.02
N LYS A 66 -6.97 -3.86 -5.35
CA LYS A 66 -7.02 -5.30 -5.08
C LYS A 66 -7.02 -5.97 -6.44
N ILE A 67 -5.95 -6.69 -6.76
CA ILE A 67 -5.85 -7.47 -7.99
C ILE A 67 -7.10 -8.34 -8.05
N ASP A 68 -7.86 -8.22 -9.13
CA ASP A 68 -9.06 -9.01 -9.34
C ASP A 68 -8.72 -10.49 -9.11
N PRO A 69 -9.44 -11.21 -8.22
CA PRO A 69 -9.17 -12.62 -7.93
C PRO A 69 -9.11 -13.48 -9.20
N PHE A 70 -9.89 -13.16 -10.22
CA PHE A 70 -9.87 -13.83 -11.51
C PHE A 70 -8.59 -13.53 -12.30
N LYS A 71 -8.11 -12.28 -12.25
CA LYS A 71 -6.85 -11.88 -12.90
C LYS A 71 -5.64 -12.55 -12.25
N ALA A 72 -5.64 -12.64 -10.91
CA ALA A 72 -4.63 -13.38 -10.16
C ALA A 72 -4.67 -14.89 -10.48
N PHE A 73 -5.87 -15.48 -10.52
CA PHE A 73 -6.05 -16.88 -10.91
C PHE A 73 -5.59 -17.16 -12.35
N LEU A 74 -5.91 -16.25 -13.29
CA LEU A 74 -5.54 -16.40 -14.69
C LEU A 74 -4.03 -16.24 -14.90
N SER A 75 -3.36 -15.35 -14.17
CA SER A 75 -1.90 -15.25 -14.20
C SER A 75 -1.25 -16.55 -13.69
N ASP A 76 -1.75 -17.07 -12.57
CA ASP A 76 -1.21 -18.31 -11.99
C ASP A 76 -1.44 -19.51 -12.91
N ALA A 77 -2.62 -19.59 -13.54
CA ALA A 77 -2.94 -20.63 -14.51
C ALA A 77 -2.02 -20.55 -15.75
N LYS A 78 -1.80 -19.35 -16.29
CA LYS A 78 -0.91 -19.14 -17.45
C LYS A 78 0.53 -19.57 -17.15
N ASP A 79 1.04 -19.21 -15.97
CA ASP A 79 2.40 -19.57 -15.57
C ASP A 79 2.56 -21.08 -15.42
N ASN A 80 1.60 -21.75 -14.78
CA ASN A 80 1.61 -23.21 -14.63
C ASN A 80 1.52 -23.95 -15.98
N ILE A 81 0.69 -23.46 -16.90
CA ILE A 81 0.54 -24.03 -18.24
C ILE A 81 1.85 -23.89 -19.03
N SER A 82 2.49 -22.72 -18.99
CA SER A 82 3.77 -22.50 -19.68
C SER A 82 4.87 -23.43 -19.16
N VAL A 83 4.93 -23.63 -17.84
CA VAL A 83 5.89 -24.54 -17.19
C VAL A 83 5.63 -25.99 -17.58
N TYR A 84 4.36 -26.41 -17.63
CA TYR A 84 3.98 -27.77 -18.04
C TYR A 84 4.40 -28.07 -19.48
N TYR A 85 4.09 -27.18 -20.43
CA TYR A 85 4.48 -27.36 -21.83
C TYR A 85 6.00 -27.31 -22.03
N THR A 86 6.68 -26.37 -21.37
CA THR A 86 8.15 -26.25 -21.39
C THR A 86 8.80 -27.53 -20.86
N LYS A 87 8.29 -28.10 -19.77
CA LYS A 87 8.78 -29.37 -19.20
C LYS A 87 8.53 -30.56 -20.13
N LYS A 88 7.42 -30.57 -20.85
CA LYS A 88 7.05 -31.62 -21.81
C LYS A 88 7.94 -31.61 -23.06
N GLU A 89 8.28 -30.43 -23.58
CA GLU A 89 9.12 -30.27 -24.77
C GLU A 89 10.61 -30.47 -24.48
N LEU A 90 11.12 -29.95 -23.35
CA LEU A 90 12.54 -30.02 -23.01
C LEU A 90 12.94 -31.32 -22.31
N GLY A 91 11.99 -32.09 -21.75
CA GLY A 91 12.25 -33.37 -21.09
C GLY A 91 13.40 -33.28 -20.06
N GLU A 92 14.45 -34.08 -20.24
CA GLU A 92 15.64 -34.08 -19.38
C GLU A 92 16.46 -32.77 -19.41
N SER A 93 16.27 -31.92 -20.44
CA SER A 93 16.98 -30.64 -20.58
C SER A 93 16.27 -29.47 -19.87
N TYR A 94 15.11 -29.70 -19.27
CA TYR A 94 14.37 -28.68 -18.52
C TYR A 94 15.19 -27.99 -17.39
N PRO A 95 16.02 -28.70 -16.61
CA PRO A 95 16.86 -28.07 -15.59
C PRO A 95 17.86 -27.06 -16.16
N LEU A 96 18.34 -27.28 -17.38
CA LEU A 96 19.26 -26.37 -18.07
C LEU A 96 18.55 -25.07 -18.48
N TYR A 97 17.34 -25.18 -19.05
CA TYR A 97 16.52 -24.02 -19.40
C TYR A 97 16.16 -23.18 -18.15
N LYS A 98 15.83 -23.83 -17.03
CA LYS A 98 15.54 -23.15 -15.76
C LYS A 98 16.73 -22.32 -15.27
N LYS A 99 17.95 -22.87 -15.30
CA LYS A 99 19.18 -22.15 -14.94
C LYS A 99 19.44 -20.94 -15.83
N LEU A 100 19.22 -21.06 -17.15
CA LEU A 100 19.38 -19.94 -18.08
C LEU A 100 18.33 -18.83 -17.84
N LYS A 101 17.08 -19.21 -17.58
CA LYS A 101 16.00 -18.27 -17.23
C LYS A 101 16.31 -17.53 -15.93
N GLU A 102 16.80 -18.24 -14.91
CA GLU A 102 17.18 -17.64 -13.63
C GLU A 102 18.30 -16.61 -13.81
N VAL A 103 19.38 -16.95 -14.53
CA VAL A 103 20.49 -16.01 -14.79
C VAL A 103 20.05 -14.78 -15.58
N THR A 104 19.08 -14.90 -16.49
CA THR A 104 18.55 -13.77 -17.27
C THR A 104 17.54 -12.91 -16.51
N THR A 105 16.77 -13.49 -15.58
CA THR A 105 15.87 -12.72 -14.68
C THR A 105 16.59 -12.07 -13.50
N MET A 106 17.84 -12.44 -13.22
CA MET A 106 18.65 -11.82 -12.19
C MET A 106 19.13 -10.45 -12.66
N SER A 107 18.66 -9.41 -11.97
CA SER A 107 19.15 -8.03 -12.12
C SER A 107 19.65 -7.49 -10.78
N GLY A 108 20.78 -6.79 -10.80
CA GLY A 108 21.42 -6.20 -9.62
C GLY A 108 22.58 -7.01 -9.02
N ILE A 109 23.22 -6.46 -7.98
CA ILE A 109 24.31 -7.12 -7.24
C ILE A 109 23.71 -8.16 -6.29
N GLN A 110 24.11 -9.42 -6.43
CA GLN A 110 23.63 -10.52 -5.59
C GLN A 110 24.80 -11.36 -5.06
N ALA A 111 24.74 -11.74 -3.78
CA ALA A 111 25.63 -12.74 -3.20
C ALA A 111 25.06 -14.14 -3.48
N ARG A 112 25.86 -15.05 -4.04
CA ARG A 112 25.46 -16.44 -4.34
C ARG A 112 26.39 -17.45 -3.69
N MET A 113 25.83 -18.58 -3.28
CA MET A 113 26.59 -19.76 -2.87
C MET A 113 27.07 -20.53 -4.11
N LEU A 114 28.24 -21.18 -4.02
CA LEU A 114 28.85 -21.94 -5.13
C LEU A 114 28.07 -23.21 -5.51
N TYR A 115 27.20 -23.70 -4.62
CA TYR A 115 26.37 -24.89 -4.83
C TYR A 115 24.96 -24.68 -4.31
N GLU A 116 23.98 -25.27 -4.99
CA GLU A 116 22.59 -25.30 -4.53
C GLU A 116 22.37 -26.54 -3.65
N PRO A 117 21.85 -26.40 -2.42
CA PRO A 117 21.54 -27.54 -1.58
C PRO A 117 20.33 -28.30 -2.14
N THR A 118 20.56 -29.48 -2.70
CA THR A 118 19.48 -30.44 -3.03
C THR A 118 19.04 -31.15 -1.75
N ILE A 119 17.90 -30.74 -1.19
CA ILE A 119 17.24 -31.48 -0.12
C ILE A 119 16.47 -32.63 -0.78
N LYS A 120 16.83 -33.87 -0.42
CA LYS A 120 16.12 -35.09 -0.81
C LYS A 120 14.87 -35.29 0.01
#